data_AF-A0A9E0BAL0-F1
#
_entry.id   AF-A0A9E0BAL0-F1
#
_cell.length_a   1.000
_cell.length_b   1.000
_cell.length_c   1.000
_cell.angle_alpha   90.00
_cell.angle_beta   90.00
_cell.angle_gamma   90.00
#
_symmetry.space_group_name_H-M   'P 1'
#
loop_
_entity.id
_entity.type
_entity.pdbx_description
1 polymer ?
#
loop_
_entity_poly.entity_id
_entity_poly.type
_entity_poly.pdbx_seq_one_letter_code
_entity_poly.pdbx_strand_id
1 'polypeptide(L)'
;MKKIAIINQRYGLEVNGGSELYSRQIAERLKAKYEVEVLTSCAVEYVKWQNYYKEGVEDINGVTVRRFKTVHERIPKVFSALDSEMLSNPNAGEELSDRWIEHMGPYCPELVEYVDEHQDEYEAIIVVTYLYYTAVKSIVRIKNKAIFIPTAHQEPFIHFDMYKKVFGAADAFVFLTDEEKDLVHSIFHNEDVPYEVCGVG
;
A
#
# COMPACT_ATOMS: atom_id res chain seq x y z
N MET A 1 -7.11 22.17 -10.64
CA MET A 1 -6.99 21.78 -9.22
C MET A 1 -5.79 20.84 -9.12
N LYS A 2 -5.06 20.80 -8.02
CA LYS A 2 -3.94 19.84 -7.87
C LYS A 2 -4.49 18.42 -7.78
N LYS A 3 -3.85 17.45 -8.44
CA LYS A 3 -4.25 16.03 -8.44
C LYS A 3 -3.36 15.23 -7.50
N ILE A 4 -3.96 14.32 -6.73
CA ILE A 4 -3.24 13.42 -5.82
C ILE A 4 -3.75 11.98 -6.01
N ALA A 5 -2.87 11.01 -5.79
CA ALA A 5 -3.24 9.60 -5.80
C ALA A 5 -3.23 9.01 -4.39
N ILE A 6 -4.10 8.04 -4.14
CA ILE A 6 -4.05 7.17 -2.96
C ILE A 6 -3.95 5.73 -3.43
N ILE A 7 -2.94 5.00 -2.96
CA ILE A 7 -2.77 3.57 -3.22
C ILE A 7 -3.20 2.79 -1.98
N ASN A 8 -4.15 1.87 -2.15
CA ASN A 8 -4.52 0.89 -1.14
C ASN A 8 -4.83 -0.44 -1.86
N GLN A 9 -4.48 -1.57 -1.24
CA GLN A 9 -4.75 -2.91 -1.79
C GLN A 9 -6.23 -3.12 -2.14
N ARG A 10 -7.15 -2.52 -1.36
CA ARG A 10 -8.59 -2.61 -1.58
C ARG A 10 -9.28 -1.28 -1.28
N TYR A 11 -10.31 -0.97 -2.06
CA TYR A 11 -11.15 0.20 -1.87
C TYR A 11 -12.55 -0.07 -2.42
N GLY A 12 -13.59 0.21 -1.64
CA GLY A 12 -14.99 0.00 -2.04
C GLY A 12 -15.95 0.15 -0.86
N LEU A 13 -17.25 0.22 -1.14
CA LEU A 13 -18.27 0.34 -0.09
C LEU A 13 -18.47 -0.97 0.68
N GLU A 14 -18.19 -2.10 0.03
CA GLU A 14 -18.28 -3.46 0.57
C GLU A 14 -17.00 -3.91 1.28
N VAL A 15 -15.92 -3.11 1.20
CA VAL A 15 -14.62 -3.44 1.78
C VAL A 15 -14.60 -3.03 3.25
N ASN A 16 -14.48 -4.03 4.12
CA ASN A 16 -14.46 -3.86 5.56
C ASN A 16 -13.05 -4.14 6.12
N GLY A 17 -12.32 -3.08 6.44
CA GLY A 17 -10.99 -3.11 7.03
C GLY A 17 -10.59 -1.71 7.52
N GLY A 18 -9.73 -1.63 8.54
CA GLY A 18 -9.36 -0.35 9.16
C GLY A 18 -8.62 0.59 8.19
N SER A 19 -7.62 0.06 7.48
CA SER A 19 -6.85 0.81 6.48
C SER A 19 -7.72 1.29 5.32
N GLU A 20 -8.63 0.44 4.86
CA GLU A 20 -9.51 0.69 3.72
C GLU A 20 -10.57 1.74 4.06
N LEU A 21 -11.15 1.65 5.26
CA LEU A 21 -12.05 2.68 5.77
C LEU A 21 -11.33 4.01 5.93
N TYR A 22 -10.12 4.01 6.50
CA TYR A 22 -9.30 5.21 6.63
C TYR A 22 -9.03 5.84 5.25
N SER A 23 -8.58 5.05 4.27
CA SER A 23 -8.35 5.51 2.89
C SER A 23 -9.59 6.13 2.27
N ARG A 24 -10.79 5.55 2.44
CA ARG A 24 -12.05 6.14 1.96
C ARG A 24 -12.33 7.49 2.62
N GLN A 25 -12.19 7.56 3.94
CA GLN A 25 -12.46 8.79 4.68
C GLN A 25 -11.51 9.93 4.29
N ILE A 26 -10.21 9.65 4.13
CA ILE A 26 -9.26 10.69 3.71
C ILE A 26 -9.50 11.09 2.25
N ALA A 27 -9.79 10.13 1.36
CA ALA A 27 -10.07 10.40 -0.04
C ALA A 27 -11.26 11.36 -0.18
N GLU A 28 -12.38 11.02 0.47
CA GLU A 28 -13.61 11.81 0.41
C GLU A 28 -13.44 13.23 1.01
N ARG A 29 -12.66 13.37 2.09
CA ARG A 29 -12.36 14.67 2.71
C ARG A 29 -11.42 15.54 1.87
N LEU A 30 -10.40 14.93 1.26
CA LEU A 30 -9.38 15.64 0.48
C LEU A 30 -9.94 16.24 -0.82
N LYS A 31 -11.07 15.72 -1.33
CA LYS A 31 -11.78 16.29 -2.48
C LYS A 31 -12.17 17.75 -2.34
N ALA A 32 -12.31 18.26 -1.12
CA ALA A 32 -12.58 19.67 -0.89
C ALA A 32 -11.43 20.59 -1.36
N LYS A 33 -10.24 20.03 -1.61
CA LYS A 33 -9.02 20.78 -1.97
C LYS A 33 -8.28 20.20 -3.20
N TYR A 34 -8.45 18.92 -3.49
CA TYR A 34 -7.69 18.20 -4.52
C TYR A 34 -8.60 17.39 -5.43
N GLU A 35 -8.13 17.14 -6.65
CA GLU A 35 -8.65 16.05 -7.48
C GLU A 35 -8.03 14.74 -6.95
N VAL A 36 -8.87 13.82 -6.48
CA VAL A 36 -8.43 12.61 -5.79
C VAL A 36 -8.71 11.39 -6.66
N GLU A 37 -7.65 10.64 -6.97
CA GLU A 37 -7.73 9.33 -7.63
C GLU A 37 -7.24 8.23 -6.68
N VAL A 38 -7.99 7.15 -6.57
CA VAL A 38 -7.59 5.96 -5.81
C VAL A 38 -7.16 4.88 -6.78
N LEU A 39 -5.96 4.33 -6.58
CA LEU A 39 -5.42 3.21 -7.33
C LEU A 39 -5.52 1.96 -6.45
N THR A 40 -6.29 0.96 -6.89
CA THR A 40 -6.62 -0.22 -6.07
C THR A 40 -6.73 -1.48 -6.92
N SER A 41 -6.74 -2.65 -6.29
CA SER A 41 -7.11 -3.89 -6.98
C SER A 41 -8.63 -4.01 -7.24
N CYS A 42 -9.01 -4.98 -8.07
CA CYS A 42 -10.39 -5.44 -8.26
C CYS A 42 -10.86 -6.40 -7.15
N ALA A 43 -10.05 -6.71 -6.14
CA ALA A 43 -10.41 -7.65 -5.09
C ALA A 43 -11.26 -6.99 -3.99
N VAL A 44 -12.28 -7.71 -3.51
CA VAL A 44 -13.07 -7.30 -2.34
C VAL A 44 -12.60 -7.98 -1.05
N GLU A 45 -12.04 -9.19 -1.17
CA GLU A 45 -11.55 -10.00 -0.05
C GLU A 45 -10.02 -10.17 -0.13
N TYR A 46 -9.38 -10.45 1.01
CA TYR A 46 -7.92 -10.47 1.15
C TYR A 46 -7.33 -11.87 1.28
N VAL A 47 -8.15 -12.93 1.25
CA VAL A 47 -7.70 -14.32 1.41
C VAL A 47 -7.15 -14.85 0.09
N LYS A 48 -7.90 -14.67 -1.00
CA LYS A 48 -7.52 -15.16 -2.34
C LYS A 48 -7.23 -14.05 -3.33
N TRP A 49 -7.62 -12.81 -3.07
CA TRP A 49 -7.52 -11.68 -4.00
C TRP A 49 -8.31 -11.91 -5.29
N GLN A 50 -9.43 -12.64 -5.21
CA GLN A 50 -10.27 -12.89 -6.37
C GLN A 50 -10.84 -11.57 -6.90
N ASN A 51 -10.76 -11.38 -8.22
CA ASN A 51 -11.35 -10.22 -8.90
C ASN A 51 -12.88 -10.27 -8.74
N TYR A 52 -13.42 -9.31 -8.00
CA TYR A 52 -14.85 -9.13 -7.78
C TYR A 52 -15.38 -7.94 -8.60
N TYR A 53 -14.68 -6.81 -8.51
CA TYR A 53 -15.04 -5.61 -9.27
C TYR A 53 -14.58 -5.72 -10.73
N LYS A 54 -15.22 -4.93 -11.59
CA LYS A 54 -14.75 -4.74 -12.97
C LYS A 54 -13.52 -3.83 -12.97
N GLU A 55 -12.53 -4.20 -13.76
CA GLU A 55 -11.37 -3.37 -14.06
C GLU A 55 -11.76 -2.07 -14.77
N GLY A 56 -10.99 -1.01 -14.52
CA GLY A 56 -11.18 0.29 -15.13
C GLY A 56 -11.47 1.38 -14.09
N VAL A 57 -12.11 2.45 -14.55
CA VAL A 57 -12.36 3.65 -13.74
C VAL A 57 -13.84 3.73 -13.39
N GLU A 58 -14.14 4.01 -12.13
CA GLU A 58 -15.48 4.32 -11.63
C GLU A 58 -15.44 5.53 -10.69
N ASP A 59 -16.63 6.09 -10.41
CA ASP A 59 -16.81 7.11 -9.38
C ASP A 59 -17.44 6.48 -8.14
N ILE A 60 -16.80 6.65 -6.98
CA ILE A 60 -17.37 6.29 -5.69
C ILE A 60 -17.44 7.54 -4.83
N ASN A 61 -18.66 8.00 -4.55
CA ASN A 61 -18.90 9.21 -3.76
C ASN A 61 -18.14 10.44 -4.29
N GLY A 62 -17.96 10.61 -5.60
CA GLY A 62 -17.19 11.70 -6.20
C GLY A 62 -15.66 11.52 -6.19
N VAL A 63 -15.15 10.36 -5.75
CA VAL A 63 -13.73 9.99 -5.83
C VAL A 63 -13.54 9.12 -7.08
N THR A 64 -12.57 9.45 -7.92
CA THR A 64 -12.17 8.60 -9.04
C THR A 64 -11.47 7.36 -8.50
N VAL A 65 -11.96 6.17 -8.81
CA VAL A 65 -11.37 4.90 -8.40
C VAL A 65 -10.94 4.15 -9.64
N ARG A 66 -9.63 3.93 -9.79
CA ARG A 66 -9.05 3.11 -10.85
C ARG A 66 -8.67 1.74 -10.29
N ARG A 67 -9.26 0.71 -10.88
CA ARG A 67 -9.07 -0.67 -10.49
C ARG A 67 -8.21 -1.42 -11.50
N PHE A 68 -7.33 -2.25 -10.97
CA PHE A 68 -6.47 -3.14 -11.71
C PHE A 68 -6.75 -4.59 -11.31
N LYS A 69 -6.78 -5.51 -12.26
CA LYS A 69 -6.98 -6.92 -11.94
C LYS A 69 -5.82 -7.48 -11.13
N THR A 70 -6.15 -8.35 -10.18
CA THR A 70 -5.20 -9.34 -9.69
C THR A 70 -4.94 -10.34 -10.81
N VAL A 71 -3.67 -10.57 -11.17
CA VAL A 71 -3.28 -11.48 -12.26
C VAL A 71 -3.60 -12.93 -11.92
N HIS A 72 -3.44 -13.32 -10.65
CA HIS A 72 -3.82 -14.64 -10.16
C HIS A 72 -4.30 -14.58 -8.71
N GLU A 73 -5.16 -15.52 -8.33
CA GLU A 73 -5.55 -15.70 -6.94
C GLU A 73 -4.37 -16.20 -6.11
N ARG A 74 -4.33 -15.83 -4.82
CA ARG A 74 -3.42 -16.41 -3.85
C ARG A 74 -3.85 -17.83 -3.53
N ILE A 75 -2.93 -18.77 -3.69
CA ILE A 75 -3.13 -20.17 -3.31
C ILE A 75 -2.66 -20.36 -1.85
N PRO A 76 -3.55 -20.62 -0.88
CA PRO A 76 -3.17 -20.60 0.54
C PRO A 76 -2.04 -21.56 0.91
N LYS A 77 -1.99 -22.75 0.30
CA LYS A 77 -0.92 -23.73 0.54
C LYS A 77 0.44 -23.24 0.06
N VAL A 78 0.50 -22.57 -1.09
CA VAL A 78 1.73 -22.02 -1.64
C VAL A 78 2.20 -20.86 -0.78
N PHE A 79 1.28 -19.95 -0.44
CA PHE A 79 1.60 -18.80 0.40
C PHE A 79 2.08 -19.24 1.80
N SER A 80 1.43 -20.22 2.44
CA SER A 80 1.87 -20.73 3.75
C SER A 80 3.28 -21.32 3.73
N ALA A 81 3.68 -21.96 2.62
CA ALA A 81 5.04 -22.47 2.46
C ALA A 81 6.06 -21.33 2.31
N LEU A 82 5.76 -20.34 1.47
CA LEU A 82 6.59 -19.14 1.30
C LEU A 82 6.70 -18.33 2.60
N ASP A 83 5.60 -18.22 3.34
CA ASP A 83 5.56 -17.49 4.62
C ASP A 83 6.46 -18.15 5.66
N SER A 84 6.40 -19.48 5.75
CA SER A 84 7.30 -20.25 6.63
C SER A 84 8.77 -20.10 6.23
N GLU A 85 9.05 -20.06 4.93
CA GLU A 85 10.40 -19.88 4.38
C GLU A 85 10.96 -18.48 4.67
N MET A 86 10.15 -17.43 4.49
CA MET A 86 10.52 -16.04 4.80
C MET A 86 10.70 -15.81 6.29
N LEU A 87 9.80 -16.35 7.14
CA LEU A 87 9.94 -16.27 8.59
C LEU A 87 11.22 -16.93 9.11
N SER A 88 11.68 -17.99 8.43
CA SER A 88 12.94 -18.66 8.75
C SER A 88 14.18 -17.92 8.20
N ASN A 89 13.98 -17.02 7.23
CA ASN A 89 15.02 -16.28 6.54
C ASN A 89 14.66 -14.78 6.41
N PRO A 90 14.58 -14.02 7.51
CA PRO A 90 14.17 -12.62 7.46
C PRO A 90 15.10 -11.72 6.61
N ASN A 91 16.35 -12.15 6.40
CA ASN A 91 17.32 -11.52 5.49
C ASN A 91 17.35 -12.17 4.10
N ALA A 92 16.22 -12.73 3.66
CA ALA A 92 16.09 -13.34 2.35
C ALA A 92 16.50 -12.37 1.23
N GLY A 93 17.17 -12.91 0.21
CA GLY A 93 17.50 -12.13 -0.98
C GLY A 93 16.28 -11.66 -1.75
N GLU A 94 16.51 -10.79 -2.73
CA GLU A 94 15.46 -10.15 -3.54
C GLU A 94 14.54 -11.17 -4.22
N GLU A 95 15.07 -12.27 -4.76
CA GLU A 95 14.27 -13.29 -5.45
C GLU A 95 13.19 -13.91 -4.54
N LEU A 96 13.53 -14.29 -3.32
CA LEU A 96 12.56 -14.89 -2.39
C LEU A 96 11.60 -13.85 -1.84
N SER A 97 12.10 -12.65 -1.51
CA SER A 97 11.27 -11.52 -1.08
C SER A 97 10.23 -11.15 -2.15
N ASP A 98 10.63 -11.13 -3.42
CA ASP A 98 9.77 -10.83 -4.56
C ASP A 98 8.70 -11.91 -4.75
N ARG A 99 9.10 -13.18 -4.70
CA ARG A 99 8.12 -14.29 -4.76
C ARG A 99 7.13 -14.24 -3.60
N TRP A 100 7.59 -13.91 -2.39
CA TRP A 100 6.70 -13.80 -1.23
C TRP A 100 5.73 -12.63 -1.38
N ILE A 101 6.19 -11.44 -1.78
CA ILE A 101 5.30 -10.27 -1.88
C ILE A 101 4.28 -10.41 -3.02
N GLU A 102 4.65 -11.04 -4.13
CA GLU A 102 3.71 -11.41 -5.20
C GLU A 102 2.59 -12.31 -4.67
N HIS A 103 2.93 -13.28 -3.82
CA HIS A 103 1.94 -14.18 -3.23
C HIS A 103 1.21 -13.56 -2.03
N MET A 104 1.82 -12.63 -1.29
CA MET A 104 1.12 -11.81 -0.29
C MET A 104 -0.03 -11.08 -0.96
N GLY A 105 0.24 -10.52 -2.14
CA GLY A 105 -0.74 -9.94 -3.05
C GLY A 105 -1.35 -8.63 -2.54
N PRO A 106 -2.42 -8.15 -3.20
CA PRO A 106 -2.89 -8.62 -4.50
C PRO A 106 -1.83 -8.36 -5.59
N TYR A 107 -1.52 -9.37 -6.41
CA TYR A 107 -0.54 -9.23 -7.49
C TYR A 107 -1.12 -8.45 -8.66
N CYS A 108 -0.87 -7.14 -8.66
CA CYS A 108 -1.37 -6.16 -9.64
C CYS A 108 -0.21 -5.38 -10.29
N PRO A 109 0.62 -6.03 -11.14
CA PRO A 109 1.75 -5.36 -11.79
C PRO A 109 1.34 -4.15 -12.64
N GLU A 110 0.18 -4.20 -13.30
CA GLU A 110 -0.34 -3.07 -14.09
C GLU A 110 -0.61 -1.81 -13.23
N LEU A 111 -0.93 -1.96 -11.94
CA LEU A 111 -1.05 -0.83 -11.02
C LEU A 111 0.32 -0.18 -10.80
N VAL A 112 1.35 -1.01 -10.58
CA VAL A 112 2.72 -0.55 -10.34
C VAL A 112 3.28 0.14 -11.58
N GLU A 113 3.05 -0.42 -12.76
CA GLU A 113 3.42 0.18 -14.05
C GLU A 113 2.70 1.52 -14.26
N TYR A 114 1.39 1.56 -13.99
CA TYR A 114 0.62 2.79 -14.09
C TYR A 114 1.17 3.90 -13.18
N VAL A 115 1.54 3.58 -11.93
CA VAL A 115 2.18 4.53 -11.02
C VAL A 115 3.51 5.02 -11.59
N ASP A 116 4.35 4.11 -12.08
CA ASP A 116 5.67 4.45 -12.62
C ASP A 116 5.57 5.43 -13.81
N GLU A 117 4.62 5.16 -14.72
CA GLU A 117 4.39 5.95 -15.94
C GLU A 117 3.65 7.26 -15.71
N HIS A 118 2.72 7.31 -14.75
CA HIS A 118 1.80 8.45 -14.57
C HIS A 118 2.06 9.25 -13.30
N GLN A 119 3.10 8.93 -12.50
CA GLN A 119 3.39 9.63 -11.23
C GLN A 119 3.57 11.15 -11.38
N ASP A 120 3.92 11.65 -12.56
CA ASP A 120 4.08 13.08 -12.83
C ASP A 120 2.77 13.84 -13.04
N GLU A 121 1.65 13.13 -13.17
CA GLU A 121 0.30 13.72 -13.12
C GLU A 121 -0.12 14.09 -11.70
N TYR A 122 0.54 13.54 -10.68
CA TYR A 122 0.19 13.71 -9.28
C TYR A 122 1.21 14.59 -8.57
N GLU A 123 0.69 15.52 -7.76
CA GLU A 123 1.50 16.37 -6.88
C GLU A 123 2.00 15.61 -5.67
N ALA A 124 1.26 14.59 -5.23
CA ALA A 124 1.63 13.67 -4.16
C ALA A 124 0.94 12.32 -4.38
N ILE A 125 1.59 11.24 -3.94
CA ILE A 125 1.03 9.90 -3.96
C ILE A 125 1.08 9.35 -2.54
N ILE A 126 -0.10 9.11 -1.97
CA ILE A 126 -0.26 8.56 -0.63
C ILE A 126 -0.32 7.03 -0.75
N VAL A 127 0.68 6.35 -0.23
CA VAL A 127 0.74 4.88 -0.21
C VAL A 127 0.26 4.40 1.16
N VAL A 128 -0.71 3.50 1.19
CA VAL A 128 -1.29 2.99 2.45
C VAL A 128 -1.00 1.51 2.60
N THR A 129 -0.67 1.11 3.83
CA THR A 129 -0.22 -0.21 4.28
C THR A 129 1.19 -0.59 3.82
N TYR A 130 1.97 -1.22 4.69
CA TYR A 130 3.32 -1.65 4.36
C TYR A 130 3.38 -3.07 3.78
N LEU A 131 2.33 -3.87 3.97
CA LEU A 131 2.40 -5.33 3.81
C LEU A 131 2.16 -5.81 2.37
N TYR A 132 1.36 -5.10 1.59
CA TYR A 132 0.81 -5.62 0.33
C TYR A 132 1.62 -5.24 -0.90
N TYR A 133 1.55 -6.09 -1.94
CA TYR A 133 2.29 -5.94 -3.19
C TYR A 133 2.16 -4.55 -3.82
N THR A 134 0.93 -4.03 -3.88
CA THR A 134 0.62 -2.73 -4.49
C THR A 134 1.32 -1.58 -3.79
N ALA A 135 1.52 -1.64 -2.47
CA ALA A 135 2.25 -0.63 -1.73
C ALA A 135 3.76 -0.83 -1.87
N VAL A 136 4.24 -2.05 -1.58
CA VAL A 136 5.68 -2.40 -1.56
C VAL A 136 6.35 -2.13 -2.90
N LYS A 137 5.72 -2.53 -4.01
CA LYS A 137 6.30 -2.36 -5.35
C LYS A 137 6.10 -0.98 -5.94
N SER A 138 5.07 -0.24 -5.53
CA SER A 138 4.83 1.12 -6.00
C SER A 138 5.72 2.15 -5.30
N ILE A 139 5.83 2.10 -3.96
CA ILE A 139 6.51 3.18 -3.21
C ILE A 139 7.97 3.36 -3.63
N VAL A 140 8.67 2.26 -3.89
CA VAL A 140 10.09 2.28 -4.32
C VAL A 140 10.30 2.84 -5.73
N ARG A 141 9.23 3.13 -6.49
CA ARG A 141 9.26 3.72 -7.83
C ARG A 141 8.81 5.19 -7.86
N ILE A 142 8.16 5.66 -6.80
CA ILE A 142 7.67 7.04 -6.70
C ILE A 142 8.86 7.95 -6.36
N LYS A 143 8.95 9.11 -7.03
CA LYS A 143 10.08 10.03 -6.88
C LYS A 143 9.67 11.34 -6.20
N ASN A 144 10.27 11.63 -5.04
CA ASN A 144 10.23 12.92 -4.34
C ASN A 144 8.81 13.44 -4.00
N LYS A 145 7.83 12.52 -3.88
CA LYS A 145 6.41 12.85 -3.64
C LYS A 145 5.61 11.71 -2.98
N ALA A 146 6.29 10.71 -2.42
CA ALA A 146 5.67 9.57 -1.74
C ALA A 146 5.36 9.91 -0.27
N ILE A 147 4.08 9.92 0.08
CA ILE A 147 3.61 10.01 1.47
C ILE A 147 3.21 8.61 1.92
N PHE A 148 3.85 8.07 2.95
CA PHE A 148 3.61 6.70 3.38
C PHE A 148 2.78 6.66 4.67
N ILE A 149 1.70 5.87 4.64
CA ILE A 149 0.85 5.54 5.79
C ILE A 149 1.02 4.04 6.06
N PRO A 150 2.02 3.63 6.85
CA PRO A 150 2.46 2.24 6.86
C PRO A 150 1.43 1.28 7.47
N THR A 151 0.59 1.76 8.39
CA THR A 151 -0.26 0.93 9.24
C THR A 151 0.54 -0.19 9.93
N ALA A 152 1.74 0.14 10.36
CA ALA A 152 2.71 -0.79 10.92
C ALA A 152 2.33 -1.20 12.34
N HIS A 153 2.65 -2.44 12.69
CA HIS A 153 2.48 -2.98 14.03
C HIS A 153 3.55 -4.05 14.29
N GLN A 154 3.74 -4.41 15.56
CA GLN A 154 4.77 -5.38 15.93
C GLN A 154 4.37 -6.79 15.47
N GLU A 155 4.95 -7.24 14.36
CA GLU A 155 4.80 -8.59 13.83
C GLU A 155 6.11 -9.04 13.17
N PRO A 156 6.33 -10.35 12.89
CA PRO A 156 7.60 -10.80 12.31
C PRO A 156 7.95 -10.18 10.95
N PHE A 157 6.94 -9.86 10.14
CA PHE A 157 7.14 -9.42 8.75
C PHE A 157 7.86 -8.09 8.64
N ILE A 158 7.57 -7.12 9.51
CA ILE A 158 8.21 -5.78 9.48
C ILE A 158 9.74 -5.84 9.61
N HIS A 159 10.28 -6.94 10.14
CA HIS A 159 11.72 -7.17 10.28
C HIS A 159 12.38 -7.79 9.04
N PHE A 160 11.62 -8.07 7.97
CA PHE A 160 12.18 -8.56 6.72
C PHE A 160 13.03 -7.48 6.03
N ASP A 161 14.20 -7.87 5.54
CA ASP A 161 15.21 -6.94 5.01
C ASP A 161 14.69 -6.10 3.84
N MET A 162 13.75 -6.64 3.04
CA MET A 162 13.10 -5.91 1.94
C MET A 162 12.42 -4.61 2.40
N TYR A 163 11.93 -4.56 3.65
CA TYR A 163 11.24 -3.38 4.16
C TYR A 163 12.17 -2.21 4.43
N LYS A 164 13.48 -2.42 4.58
CA LYS A 164 14.44 -1.30 4.65
C LYS A 164 14.35 -0.40 3.41
N LYS A 165 14.25 -1.01 2.22
CA LYS A 165 14.08 -0.28 0.96
C LYS A 165 12.71 0.38 0.85
N VAL A 166 11.66 -0.28 1.35
CA VAL A 166 10.27 0.22 1.32
C VAL A 166 10.11 1.45 2.21
N PHE A 167 10.53 1.37 3.47
CA PHE A 167 10.44 2.49 4.41
C PHE A 167 11.45 3.59 4.10
N GLY A 168 12.61 3.26 3.53
CA GLY A 168 13.58 4.25 3.05
C GLY A 168 13.16 5.00 1.78
N ALA A 169 12.07 4.59 1.11
CA ALA A 169 11.56 5.26 -0.10
C ALA A 169 10.52 6.35 0.19
N ALA A 170 10.09 6.52 1.45
CA ALA A 170 9.12 7.53 1.81
C ALA A 170 9.74 8.94 1.85
N ASP A 171 9.05 9.92 1.27
CA ASP A 171 9.42 11.34 1.35
C ASP A 171 8.75 12.03 2.54
N ALA A 172 7.64 11.46 3.03
CA ALA A 172 7.01 11.83 4.28
C ALA A 172 6.24 10.64 4.86
N PHE A 173 6.03 10.63 6.18
CA PHE A 173 5.17 9.67 6.87
C PHE A 173 3.91 10.33 7.41
N VAL A 174 2.82 9.56 7.42
CA VAL A 174 1.68 9.82 8.29
C VAL A 174 1.46 8.56 9.13
N PHE A 175 1.71 8.68 10.43
CA PHE A 175 1.47 7.61 11.38
C PHE A 175 0.05 7.74 11.95
N LEU A 176 -0.57 6.61 12.27
CA LEU A 176 -1.91 6.56 12.86
C LEU A 176 -1.86 6.72 14.38
N THR A 177 -0.78 6.30 15.02
CA THR A 177 -0.56 6.47 16.47
C THR A 177 0.90 6.78 16.79
N ASP A 178 1.17 7.27 18.00
CA ASP A 178 2.53 7.46 18.49
C ASP A 178 3.29 6.13 18.60
N GLU A 179 2.61 5.03 18.96
CA GLU A 179 3.21 3.69 19.05
C GLU A 179 3.65 3.17 17.67
N GLU A 180 2.86 3.42 16.61
CA GLU A 180 3.26 3.09 15.24
C GLU A 180 4.52 3.86 14.83
N LYS A 181 4.53 5.17 15.08
CA LYS A 181 5.69 6.05 14.81
C LYS A 181 6.94 5.54 15.53
N ASP A 182 6.84 5.31 16.85
CA ASP A 182 7.97 4.85 17.67
C ASP A 182 8.48 3.48 17.19
N LEU A 183 7.58 2.57 16.81
CA LEU A 183 7.94 1.27 16.22
C LEU A 183 8.74 1.45 14.93
N VAL A 184 8.21 2.21 13.97
CA VAL A 184 8.84 2.41 12.65
C VAL A 184 10.22 3.06 12.81
N HIS A 185 10.33 4.11 13.61
CA HIS A 185 11.60 4.80 13.86
C HIS A 185 12.62 3.86 14.52
N SER A 186 12.18 3.03 15.47
CA SER A 186 13.08 2.09 16.15
C SER A 186 13.68 1.01 15.23
N ILE A 187 12.99 0.66 14.15
CA ILE A 187 13.42 -0.39 13.21
C ILE A 187 14.19 0.20 12.03
N PHE A 188 13.70 1.30 11.47
CA PHE A 188 14.19 1.84 10.20
C PHE A 188 15.07 3.09 10.34
N HIS A 189 15.13 3.69 11.53
CA HIS A 189 15.98 4.86 11.84
C HIS A 189 15.80 6.02 10.84
N ASN A 190 14.53 6.38 10.59
CA ASN A 190 14.09 7.38 9.63
C ASN A 190 13.46 8.61 10.29
N GLU A 191 13.92 8.96 11.50
CA GLU A 191 13.45 10.10 12.28
C GLU A 191 13.65 11.47 11.58
N ASP A 192 14.52 11.50 10.57
CA ASP A 192 14.84 12.68 9.75
C ASP A 192 13.85 12.90 8.59
N VAL A 193 13.04 11.90 8.23
CA VAL A 193 11.99 12.03 7.21
C VAL A 193 10.81 12.80 7.81
N PRO A 194 10.25 13.82 7.13
CA PRO A 194 9.09 14.56 7.62
C PRO A 194 7.93 13.63 7.99
N TYR A 195 7.30 13.84 9.15
CA TYR A 195 6.17 13.01 9.58
C TYR A 195 5.13 13.79 10.37
N GLU A 196 3.91 13.26 10.40
CA GLU A 196 2.82 13.69 11.27
C GLU A 196 2.10 12.47 11.86
N VAL A 197 1.52 12.63 13.05
CA VAL A 197 0.65 11.61 13.67
C VAL A 197 -0.81 12.04 13.48
N CYS A 198 -1.51 11.43 12.53
CA CYS A 198 -2.87 11.79 12.12
C CYS A 198 -3.82 10.57 12.13
N GLY A 199 -4.02 9.99 13.31
CA GLY A 199 -5.06 8.99 13.55
C GLY A 199 -6.49 9.56 13.40
N VAL A 200 -7.48 8.68 13.30
CA VAL A 200 -8.92 9.05 13.22
C VAL A 200 -9.65 8.91 14.57
N GLY A 201 -8.92 8.66 15.67
CA GLY A 201 -9.45 8.54 17.03
C GLY A 201 -8.59 7.65 17.90
#